data_AF-A0A924NYB9-F1
#
_entry.id   AF-A0A924NYB9-F1
#
_cell.length_a   1.000
_cell.length_b   1.000
_cell.length_c   1.000
_cell.angle_alpha   90.00
_cell.angle_beta   90.00
_cell.angle_gamma   90.00
#
_symmetry.space_group_name_H-M   'P 1'
#
loop_
_entity.id
_entity.type
_entity.pdbx_description
1 polymer ?
#
loop_
_entity_poly.entity_id
_entity_poly.type
_entity_poly.pdbx_seq_one_letter_code
_entity_poly.pdbx_strand_id
1 'polypeptide(L)'
;LGKLQECCPWLPSALALRYGRAYGTRVKTLLAGCGNLADLGREIVPGLYEAEVRYLVAHEWATCAQDILWRRSKLGLHVPPDSAAHLDAWLAVWLDRYAAAAAAPGAVTAVAPPQS
;
A
#
# COMPACT_ATOMS: atom_id res chain seq x y z
N LEU A 1 -16.65 6.43 -10.99
CA LEU A 1 -16.86 6.11 -9.56
C LEU A 1 -17.57 4.77 -9.35
N GLY A 2 -18.64 4.46 -10.12
CA GLY A 2 -19.48 3.27 -9.90
C GLY A 2 -18.74 1.92 -9.83
N LYS A 3 -17.92 1.58 -10.83
CA LYS A 3 -17.44 0.19 -10.99
C LYS A 3 -16.59 -0.37 -9.83
N LEU A 4 -15.76 0.44 -9.15
CA LEU A 4 -14.97 -0.05 -8.00
C LEU A 4 -15.81 -0.12 -6.72
N GLN A 5 -16.69 0.86 -6.51
CA GLN A 5 -17.61 0.87 -5.37
C GLN A 5 -18.61 -0.29 -5.46
N GLU A 6 -19.01 -0.67 -6.67
CA GLU A 6 -19.89 -1.82 -6.93
C GLU A 6 -19.21 -3.16 -6.60
N CYS A 7 -17.93 -3.33 -6.96
CA CYS A 7 -17.18 -4.55 -6.67
C CYS A 7 -16.67 -4.62 -5.22
N CYS A 8 -16.43 -3.47 -4.59
CA CYS A 8 -15.89 -3.35 -3.24
C CYS A 8 -16.74 -2.36 -2.42
N PRO A 9 -18.01 -2.69 -2.10
CA PRO A 9 -18.91 -1.79 -1.38
C PRO A 9 -18.43 -1.46 0.04
N TRP A 10 -17.60 -2.32 0.59
CA TRP A 10 -16.94 -2.15 1.89
C TRP A 10 -15.84 -1.07 1.88
N LEU A 11 -15.35 -0.65 0.71
CA LEU A 11 -14.28 0.33 0.59
C LEU A 11 -14.85 1.75 0.72
N PRO A 12 -14.34 2.59 1.66
CA PRO A 12 -14.78 3.98 1.78
C PRO A 12 -14.72 4.72 0.45
N SER A 13 -15.75 5.53 0.17
CA SER A 13 -15.92 6.18 -1.14
C SER A 13 -14.75 7.08 -1.53
N ALA A 14 -14.14 7.76 -0.56
CA ALA A 14 -12.94 8.57 -0.77
C ALA A 14 -11.74 7.71 -1.22
N LEU A 15 -11.54 6.54 -0.59
CA LEU A 15 -10.49 5.60 -0.98
C LEU A 15 -10.78 4.97 -2.34
N ALA A 16 -12.01 4.55 -2.60
CA ALA A 16 -12.41 4.01 -3.90
C ALA A 16 -12.16 5.02 -5.03
N LEU A 17 -12.49 6.29 -4.82
CA LEU A 17 -12.19 7.36 -5.77
C LEU A 17 -10.69 7.54 -5.99
N ARG A 18 -9.92 7.60 -4.89
CA ARG A 18 -8.47 7.81 -4.95
C ARG A 18 -7.78 6.64 -5.65
N TYR A 19 -8.07 5.41 -5.26
CA TYR A 19 -7.53 4.21 -5.88
C TYR A 19 -7.93 4.07 -7.34
N GLY A 20 -9.19 4.36 -7.68
CA GLY A 20 -9.65 4.35 -9.06
C GLY A 20 -8.89 5.35 -9.95
N ARG A 21 -8.56 6.54 -9.43
CA ARG A 21 -7.79 7.56 -10.15
C ARG A 21 -6.29 7.22 -10.24
N ALA A 22 -5.70 6.73 -9.15
CA ALA A 22 -4.26 6.47 -9.08
C ALA A 22 -3.84 5.17 -9.78
N TYR A 23 -4.60 4.09 -9.57
CA TYR A 23 -4.21 2.74 -9.97
C TYR A 23 -5.01 2.20 -11.17
N GLY A 24 -6.19 2.75 -11.45
CA GLY A 24 -7.04 2.29 -12.54
C GLY A 24 -7.33 0.80 -12.42
N THR A 25 -7.03 0.02 -13.48
CA THR A 25 -7.23 -1.43 -13.49
C THR A 25 -6.34 -2.19 -12.49
N ARG A 26 -5.19 -1.61 -12.10
CA ARG A 26 -4.23 -2.20 -11.16
C ARG A 26 -4.75 -2.24 -9.72
N VAL A 27 -5.85 -1.55 -9.43
CA VAL A 27 -6.50 -1.61 -8.11
C VAL A 27 -6.91 -3.04 -7.73
N LYS A 28 -7.17 -3.91 -8.72
CA LYS A 28 -7.46 -5.33 -8.47
C LYS A 28 -6.27 -6.07 -7.86
N THR A 29 -5.06 -5.71 -8.28
CA THR A 29 -3.82 -6.27 -7.73
C THR A 29 -3.57 -5.73 -6.33
N LEU A 30 -3.81 -4.44 -6.11
CA LEU A 30 -3.69 -3.82 -4.78
C LEU A 30 -4.65 -4.45 -3.76
N LEU A 31 -5.90 -4.68 -4.17
CA LEU A 31 -6.96 -5.25 -3.31
C LEU A 31 -7.02 -6.78 -3.36
N ALA A 32 -6.04 -7.45 -3.97
CA ALA A 32 -6.05 -8.90 -4.06
C ALA A 32 -6.03 -9.52 -2.64
N GLY A 33 -7.01 -10.39 -2.35
CA GLY A 33 -7.18 -10.99 -1.02
C GLY A 33 -7.87 -10.09 0.01
N CYS A 34 -8.28 -8.87 -0.34
CA CYS A 34 -9.06 -8.00 0.54
C CYS A 34 -10.56 -8.13 0.27
N GLY A 35 -11.33 -8.48 1.30
CA GLY A 35 -12.80 -8.54 1.29
C GLY A 35 -13.46 -7.51 2.20
N ASN A 36 -12.70 -6.82 3.05
CA ASN A 36 -13.18 -5.78 3.94
C ASN A 36 -12.08 -4.75 4.25
N LEU A 37 -12.42 -3.68 4.99
CA LEU A 37 -11.48 -2.61 5.33
C LEU A 37 -10.33 -3.08 6.24
N ALA A 38 -10.58 -4.01 7.16
CA ALA A 38 -9.54 -4.54 8.06
C ALA A 38 -8.50 -5.36 7.30
N ASP A 39 -8.86 -5.98 6.18
CA ASP A 39 -7.92 -6.71 5.32
C ASP A 39 -6.90 -5.78 4.64
N LEU A 40 -7.17 -4.47 4.53
CA LEU A 40 -6.17 -3.49 4.09
C LEU A 40 -5.01 -3.34 5.08
N GLY A 41 -5.19 -3.86 6.30
CA GLY A 41 -4.25 -3.70 7.41
C GLY A 41 -4.39 -2.34 8.09
N ARG A 42 -3.35 -1.99 8.84
CA ARG A 42 -3.29 -0.72 9.56
C ARG A 42 -3.28 0.48 8.60
N GLU A 43 -3.97 1.55 9.00
CA GLU A 43 -3.78 2.87 8.40
C GLU A 43 -2.48 3.48 8.98
N ILE A 44 -1.46 3.63 8.13
CA ILE A 44 -0.13 4.08 8.54
C ILE A 44 -0.12 5.61 8.68
N VAL A 45 -0.72 6.28 7.69
CA VAL A 45 -1.00 7.72 7.69
C VAL A 45 -2.40 7.92 7.09
N PRO A 46 -3.07 9.06 7.30
CA PRO A 46 -4.44 9.25 6.85
C PRO A 46 -4.64 8.91 5.38
N GLY A 47 -5.50 7.92 5.12
CA GLY A 47 -5.82 7.42 3.79
C GLY A 47 -4.80 6.45 3.17
N LEU A 48 -3.66 6.15 3.80
CA LEU A 48 -2.63 5.21 3.31
C LEU A 48 -2.60 3.95 4.18
N TYR A 49 -2.94 2.81 3.61
CA TYR A 49 -3.03 1.52 4.31
C TYR A 49 -1.87 0.60 3.96
N GLU A 50 -1.59 -0.38 4.83
CA GLU A 50 -0.50 -1.34 4.61
C GLU A 50 -0.59 -2.04 3.25
N ALA A 51 -1.78 -2.48 2.82
CA ALA A 51 -1.98 -3.14 1.52
C ALA A 51 -1.51 -2.26 0.34
N GLU A 52 -1.78 -0.95 0.39
CA GLU A 52 -1.30 -0.01 -0.63
C GLU A 52 0.22 0.16 -0.55
N VAL A 53 0.80 0.31 0.64
CA VAL A 53 2.26 0.42 0.79
C VAL A 53 2.95 -0.82 0.25
N ARG A 54 2.48 -2.01 0.61
CA ARG A 54 3.01 -3.29 0.08
C ARG A 54 2.91 -3.34 -1.44
N TYR A 55 1.78 -2.92 -2.00
CA TYR A 55 1.61 -2.82 -3.45
C TYR A 55 2.65 -1.89 -4.08
N LEU A 56 2.85 -0.69 -3.51
CA LEU A 56 3.80 0.31 -4.00
C LEU A 56 5.26 -0.16 -3.90
N VAL A 57 5.65 -0.86 -2.83
CA VAL A 57 6.99 -1.44 -2.75
C VAL A 57 7.17 -2.53 -3.80
N ALA A 58 6.21 -3.44 -3.89
CA ALA A 58 6.29 -4.63 -4.75
C ALA A 58 6.22 -4.32 -6.26
N HIS A 59 5.40 -3.35 -6.65
CA HIS A 59 5.07 -3.10 -8.06
C HIS A 59 5.55 -1.75 -8.57
N GLU A 60 5.87 -0.81 -7.69
CA GLU A 60 6.29 0.54 -8.07
C GLU A 60 7.65 0.95 -7.48
N TRP A 61 8.38 -0.02 -6.90
CA TRP A 61 9.72 0.09 -6.34
C TRP A 61 9.87 1.25 -5.34
N ALA A 62 8.82 1.52 -4.56
CA ALA A 62 8.91 2.52 -3.50
C ALA A 62 9.78 1.97 -2.36
N THR A 63 10.81 2.72 -1.96
CA THR A 63 11.75 2.27 -0.92
C THR A 63 11.70 3.11 0.35
N CYS A 64 11.08 4.29 0.28
CA CYS A 64 10.97 5.23 1.39
C CYS A 64 9.65 6.01 1.36
N ALA A 65 9.34 6.71 2.45
CA ALA A 65 8.18 7.58 2.55
C ALA A 65 8.19 8.68 1.48
N GLN A 66 9.37 9.16 1.05
CA GLN A 66 9.48 10.17 0.00
C GLN A 66 8.90 9.66 -1.33
N ASP A 67 9.22 8.42 -1.72
CA ASP A 67 8.70 7.82 -2.94
C ASP A 67 7.18 7.66 -2.86
N ILE A 68 6.69 7.13 -1.75
CA ILE A 68 5.28 6.85 -1.53
C ILE A 68 4.48 8.14 -1.51
N LEU A 69 4.84 9.09 -0.64
CA LEU A 69 4.05 10.29 -0.38
C LEU A 69 4.14 11.31 -1.50
N TRP A 70 5.27 11.42 -2.19
CA TRP A 70 5.50 12.52 -3.15
C TRP A 70 5.63 12.09 -4.60
N ARG A 71 5.98 10.83 -4.89
CA ARG A 71 6.11 10.37 -6.29
C ARG A 71 4.93 9.50 -6.72
N ARG A 72 4.52 8.53 -5.89
CA ARG A 72 3.51 7.51 -6.25
C ARG A 72 2.08 7.89 -5.88
N SER A 73 1.86 8.43 -4.68
CA SER A 73 0.50 8.73 -4.20
C SER A 73 0.13 10.21 -4.17
N LYS A 74 1.12 11.11 -4.04
CA LYS A 74 0.95 12.56 -3.76
C LYS A 74 0.21 12.87 -2.44
N LEU A 75 0.08 11.89 -1.53
CA LEU A 75 -0.53 12.08 -0.22
C LEU A 75 0.26 13.05 0.67
N GLY A 76 1.55 13.28 0.40
CA GLY A 76 2.38 14.27 1.11
C GLY A 76 1.77 15.68 1.14
N LEU A 77 0.88 16.01 0.20
CA LEU A 77 0.16 17.30 0.16
C LEU A 77 -0.99 17.42 1.18
N HIS A 78 -1.43 16.31 1.77
CA HIS A 78 -2.66 16.25 2.57
C HIS A 78 -2.46 15.63 3.96
N VAL A 79 -1.35 14.94 4.18
CA VAL A 79 -1.06 14.26 5.45
C VAL A 79 -0.33 15.21 6.43
N PRO A 80 -0.44 14.98 7.75
CA PRO A 80 0.30 15.74 8.76
C PRO A 80 1.83 15.72 8.53
N PRO A 81 2.58 16.74 9.01
CA PRO A 81 4.03 16.85 8.78
C PRO A 81 4.85 15.63 9.25
N ASP A 82 4.45 14.97 10.34
CA ASP A 82 5.17 13.80 10.89
C ASP A 82 4.88 12.48 10.16
N SER A 83 4.03 12.51 9.13
CA SER A 83 3.59 11.32 8.40
C SER A 83 4.73 10.60 7.69
N ALA A 84 5.73 11.34 7.20
CA ALA A 84 6.89 10.75 6.55
C ALA A 84 7.70 9.89 7.52
N ALA A 85 8.00 10.42 8.71
CA ALA A 85 8.75 9.71 9.74
C ALA A 85 7.99 8.45 10.21
N HIS A 86 6.67 8.53 10.38
CA HIS A 86 5.84 7.38 10.75
C HIS A 86 5.92 6.28 9.67
N LEU A 87 5.76 6.67 8.40
CA LEU A 87 5.79 5.74 7.29
C LEU A 87 7.17 5.09 7.11
N ASP A 88 8.26 5.86 7.24
CA ASP A 88 9.62 5.32 7.18
C ASP A 88 9.90 4.33 8.32
N ALA A 89 9.48 4.65 9.55
CA ALA A 89 9.62 3.74 10.69
C ALA A 89 8.84 2.42 10.46
N TRP A 90 7.63 2.52 9.91
CA TRP A 90 6.85 1.33 9.57
C TRP A 90 7.51 0.52 8.44
N LEU A 91 8.00 1.18 7.38
CA LEU A 91 8.68 0.54 6.25
C LEU A 91 9.91 -0.23 6.70
N ALA A 92 10.75 0.35 7.57
CA ALA A 92 11.94 -0.30 8.09
C ALA A 92 11.61 -1.62 8.80
N VAL A 93 10.61 -1.60 9.69
CA VAL A 93 10.16 -2.79 10.42
C VAL A 93 9.53 -3.82 9.48
N TRP A 94 8.73 -3.39 8.51
CA TRP A 94 8.08 -4.29 7.58
C TRP A 94 9.08 -4.94 6.62
N LEU A 95 10.04 -4.18 6.07
CA LEU A 95 11.08 -4.68 5.18
C LEU A 95 12.00 -5.68 5.87
N ASP A 96 12.36 -5.43 7.14
CA ASP A 96 13.14 -6.37 7.95
C ASP A 96 12.40 -7.71 8.12
N ARG A 97 11.11 -7.66 8.51
CA ARG A 97 10.27 -8.87 8.61
C ARG A 97 10.07 -9.57 7.27
N TYR A 98 9.90 -8.80 6.20
CA TYR A 98 9.72 -9.33 4.85
C TYR A 98 10.99 -10.05 4.37
N ALA A 99 12.17 -9.47 4.61
CA ALA A 99 13.45 -10.11 4.31
C ALA A 99 13.65 -11.40 5.13
N ALA A 100 13.31 -11.37 6.42
CA ALA A 100 13.37 -12.56 7.28
C ALA A 100 12.44 -13.68 6.80
N ALA A 101 11.21 -13.33 6.38
CA ALA A 101 10.25 -14.28 5.83
C ALA A 101 10.70 -14.86 4.49
N ALA A 102 11.31 -14.05 3.62
CA ALA A 102 11.85 -14.50 2.34
C ALA A 102 13.05 -15.43 2.49
N ALA A 103 13.83 -15.30 3.57
CA ALA A 103 14.96 -16.18 3.87
C ALA A 103 14.55 -17.54 4.48
N ALA A 104 13.29 -17.72 4.87
CA ALA A 104 12.81 -18.98 5.43
C ALA A 104 12.64 -20.07 4.35
N PRO A 105 13.22 -21.28 4.52
CA PRO A 105 13.11 -22.35 3.53
C PRO A 105 11.65 -22.80 3.39
N GLY A 106 11.09 -22.71 2.18
CA GLY A 106 9.72 -23.12 1.85
C GLY A 106 8.69 -21.99 1.79
N ALA A 107 9.09 -20.72 1.97
CA ALA A 107 8.17 -19.59 1.85
C ALA A 107 7.74 -19.34 0.39
N VAL A 108 6.44 -19.50 0.10
CA VAL A 108 5.83 -18.93 -1.11
C VAL A 108 5.65 -17.43 -0.86
N THR A 109 6.70 -16.64 -1.12
CA THR A 109 6.62 -15.19 -0.97
C THR A 109 5.77 -14.63 -2.12
N ALA A 110 4.51 -14.28 -1.85
CA ALA A 110 3.56 -13.75 -2.85
C ALA A 110 3.90 -12.32 -3.34
N VAL A 111 5.01 -11.76 -2.88
CA VAL A 111 5.53 -10.45 -3.29
C VAL A 111 7.01 -10.66 -3.57
N ALA A 112 7.48 -10.36 -4.78
CA ALA A 112 8.89 -10.36 -5.12
C ALA A 112 9.56 -9.06 -4.61
N PRO A 113 10.83 -9.11 -4.16
CA PRO A 113 11.52 -7.92 -3.68
C PRO A 113 11.77 -6.92 -4.82
N PRO A 114 11.89 -5.61 -4.53
CA PRO A 114 12.40 -4.65 -5.50
C PRO A 114 13.84 -5.06 -5.87
N GLN A 115 14.05 -5.48 -7.11
CA GLN A 115 15.38 -5.79 -7.63
C GLN A 115 16.19 -4.47 -7.68
N SER A 116 17.41 -4.53 -7.17
CA SER A 116 18.36 -3.41 -7.01
C SER A 116 18.81 -2.79 -8.32
#